data_AF-A0A8R1I7Q8-F1
#
_entry.id   AF-A0A8R1I7Q8-F1
#
_cell.length_a   1.000
_cell.length_b   1.000
_cell.length_c   1.000
_cell.angle_alpha   90.00
_cell.angle_beta   90.00
_cell.angle_gamma   90.00
#
_symmetry.space_group_name_H-M   'P 1'
#
loop_
_entity.id
_entity.type
_entity.pdbx_description
1 polymer ?
#
loop_
_entity_poly.entity_id
_entity_poly.type
_entity_poly.pdbx_seq_one_letter_code
_entity_poly.pdbx_strand_id
1 'polypeptide(L)'
;MKYLLVVLLVLSAVSVYAKPLDGDDICMDHGANCRNWALNNFCTNCEWTCEQRRYYCARTCGFCQHNYVCTNCTTTTLKPKANFEIPL
;
A
#
# COMPACT_ATOMS: atom_id res chain seq x y z
N MET A 1 50.59 2.10 4.04
CA MET A 1 50.08 1.02 4.92
C MET A 1 48.98 1.48 5.90
N LYS A 2 49.14 2.62 6.60
CA LYS A 2 48.14 3.10 7.59
C LYS A 2 46.77 3.47 7.00
N TYR A 3 46.74 4.07 5.81
CA TYR A 3 45.50 4.43 5.11
C TYR A 3 44.74 3.22 4.54
N LEU A 4 45.43 2.11 4.24
CA LEU A 4 44.81 0.90 3.71
C LEU A 4 43.91 0.23 4.76
N LEU A 5 44.36 0.20 6.01
CA LEU A 5 43.56 -0.27 7.15
C LEU A 5 42.34 0.64 7.41
N VAL A 6 42.49 1.95 7.26
CA VAL A 6 41.39 2.91 7.44
C VAL A 6 40.33 2.76 6.33
N VAL A 7 40.74 2.58 5.07
CA VAL A 7 39.81 2.40 3.94
C VAL A 7 39.01 1.09 4.06
N LEU A 8 39.64 0.00 4.52
CA LEU A 8 38.95 -1.27 4.75
C LEU A 8 37.90 -1.18 5.88
N LEU A 9 38.21 -0.45 6.96
CA LEU A 9 37.26 -0.22 8.04
C LEU A 9 36.07 0.61 7.59
N VAL A 10 36.30 1.67 6.81
CA VAL A 10 35.22 2.52 6.30
C VAL A 10 34.33 1.77 5.29
N LEU A 11 34.91 0.96 4.40
CA LEU A 11 34.14 0.12 3.45
C LEU A 11 33.26 -0.92 4.15
N SER A 12 33.76 -1.51 5.24
CA SER A 12 32.99 -2.46 6.05
C SER A 12 31.84 -1.80 6.81
N ALA A 13 31.95 -0.49 7.12
CA ALA A 13 30.91 0.25 7.81
C ALA A 13 29.74 0.61 6.86
N VAL A 14 30.01 0.97 5.60
CA VAL A 14 28.94 1.37 4.65
C VAL A 14 27.95 0.24 4.37
N SER A 15 28.40 -1.01 4.37
CA SER A 15 27.57 -2.20 4.11
C SER A 15 26.67 -2.59 5.28
N VAL A 16 26.88 -2.03 6.48
CA VAL A 16 26.07 -2.29 7.68
C VAL A 16 24.86 -1.34 7.77
N TYR A 17 24.92 -0.16 7.15
CA TYR A 17 23.88 0.86 7.28
C TYR A 17 22.88 0.92 6.13
N ALA A 18 23.11 0.20 5.04
CA ALA A 18 22.11 0.02 3.99
C ALA A 18 21.05 -0.99 4.44
N LYS A 19 20.19 -0.58 5.38
CA LYS A 19 18.89 -1.23 5.54
C LYS A 19 18.14 -0.93 4.24
N PRO A 20 17.63 -1.94 3.51
CA PRO A 20 16.60 -1.68 2.52
C PRO A 20 15.51 -0.88 3.22
N LEU A 21 15.05 0.21 2.60
CA LEU A 21 13.80 0.85 3.02
C LEU A 21 12.63 -0.05 2.59
N ASP A 22 12.68 -1.33 2.93
CA ASP A 22 11.56 -2.27 2.85
C ASP A 22 10.77 -2.20 4.17
N GLY A 23 10.80 -1.03 4.81
CA GLY A 23 9.96 -0.68 5.93
C GLY A 23 8.62 -0.22 5.39
N ASP A 24 7.67 -1.16 5.31
CA ASP A 24 6.25 -0.89 5.51
C ASP A 24 6.04 -0.36 6.95
N ASP A 25 6.72 0.73 7.31
CA ASP A 25 6.89 1.17 8.69
C ASP A 25 5.64 1.80 9.28
N ILE A 26 4.50 1.75 8.57
CA ILE A 26 3.22 1.71 9.28
C ILE A 26 2.16 0.90 8.51
N CYS A 27 2.35 -0.42 8.44
CA CYS A 27 1.23 -1.36 8.32
C CYS A 27 0.33 -1.26 9.56
N MET A 28 -0.48 -0.20 9.63
CA MET A 28 -1.44 -0.02 10.69
C MET A 28 -2.77 0.50 10.16
N ASP A 29 -3.78 0.39 11.00
CA ASP A 29 -5.08 1.00 10.75
C ASP A 29 -5.04 2.43 11.31
N HIS A 30 -5.12 3.44 10.45
CA HIS A 30 -5.32 4.83 10.86
C HIS A 30 -6.81 5.15 11.10
N GLY A 31 -7.71 4.29 10.63
CA GLY A 31 -9.14 4.41 10.76
C GLY A 31 -9.64 4.05 12.16
N ALA A 32 -10.52 4.88 12.70
CA ALA A 32 -11.09 4.67 14.04
C ALA A 32 -11.96 3.40 14.17
N ASN A 33 -12.48 2.87 13.06
CA ASN A 33 -13.39 1.72 13.08
C ASN A 33 -13.21 0.75 11.89
N CYS A 34 -11.96 0.41 11.58
CA CYS A 34 -11.64 -0.45 10.44
C CYS A 34 -12.32 -1.81 10.47
N ARG A 35 -12.51 -2.41 11.65
CA ARG A 35 -13.23 -3.69 11.78
C ARG A 35 -14.66 -3.59 11.24
N ASN A 36 -15.41 -2.57 11.65
CA ASN A 36 -16.79 -2.39 11.16
C ASN A 36 -16.79 -1.96 9.69
N TRP A 37 -15.88 -1.09 9.27
CA TRP A 37 -15.81 -0.65 7.87
C TRP A 37 -15.48 -1.80 6.93
N ALA A 38 -14.57 -2.71 7.31
CA ALA A 38 -14.28 -3.92 6.55
C ALA A 38 -15.51 -4.83 6.40
N LEU A 39 -16.30 -5.01 7.47
CA LEU A 39 -17.59 -5.72 7.41
C LEU A 39 -18.60 -5.03 6.48
N ASN A 40 -18.50 -3.71 6.29
CA ASN A 40 -19.31 -2.92 5.39
C ASN A 40 -18.63 -2.67 4.03
N ASN A 41 -17.80 -3.60 3.57
CA ASN A 41 -17.13 -3.60 2.25
C ASN A 41 -16.13 -2.45 2.01
N PHE A 42 -15.62 -1.78 3.05
CA PHE A 42 -14.66 -0.67 2.86
C PHE A 42 -13.43 -1.07 2.04
N CYS A 43 -12.89 -2.27 2.26
CA CYS A 43 -11.68 -2.75 1.57
C CYS A 43 -11.85 -2.90 0.05
N THR A 44 -13.09 -3.02 -0.44
CA THR A 44 -13.43 -3.16 -1.86
C THR A 44 -14.33 -2.03 -2.37
N ASN A 45 -14.76 -1.10 -1.50
CA ASN A 45 -15.61 0.03 -1.87
C ASN A 45 -14.90 0.91 -2.90
N CYS A 46 -15.57 1.16 -4.02
CA CYS A 46 -15.08 1.95 -5.13
C CYS A 46 -15.32 3.46 -4.98
N GLU A 47 -16.08 3.88 -3.97
CA GLU A 47 -16.21 5.28 -3.56
C GLU A 47 -14.92 5.83 -2.94
N TRP A 48 -14.08 4.94 -2.40
CA TRP A 48 -12.77 5.27 -1.83
C TRP A 48 -11.68 4.85 -2.80
N THR A 49 -10.68 5.71 -2.98
CA THR A 49 -9.50 5.34 -3.76
C THR A 49 -8.73 4.22 -3.06
N CYS A 50 -7.99 3.43 -3.82
CA CYS A 50 -7.16 2.37 -3.27
C CYS A 50 -6.16 2.92 -2.24
N GLU A 51 -5.65 4.14 -2.44
CA GLU A 51 -4.75 4.82 -1.51
C GLU A 51 -5.47 5.18 -0.19
N GLN A 52 -6.72 5.65 -0.26
CA GLN A 52 -7.52 5.92 0.94
C GLN A 52 -7.81 4.64 1.70
N ARG A 53 -8.20 3.56 1.00
CA ARG A 53 -8.44 2.25 1.64
C ARG A 53 -7.18 1.72 2.31
N ARG A 54 -6.02 1.89 1.66
CA ARG A 54 -4.70 1.55 2.21
C ARG A 54 -4.36 2.41 3.42
N TYR A 55 -4.48 3.73 3.32
CA TYR A 55 -4.17 4.63 4.43
C TYR A 55 -5.02 4.33 5.66
N TYR A 56 -6.34 4.20 5.52
CA TYR A 56 -7.21 4.04 6.69
C TYR A 56 -7.11 2.66 7.31
N CYS A 57 -7.10 1.58 6.52
CA CYS A 57 -7.28 0.24 7.03
C CYS A 57 -6.32 -0.77 6.40
N ALA A 58 -5.04 -0.39 6.19
CA ALA A 58 -4.03 -1.25 5.58
C ALA A 58 -3.98 -2.65 6.20
N ARG A 59 -3.89 -2.72 7.53
CA ARG A 59 -3.77 -3.99 8.26
C ARG A 59 -5.07 -4.78 8.21
N THR A 60 -6.21 -4.14 8.49
CA THR A 60 -7.52 -4.81 8.49
C THR A 60 -7.89 -5.34 7.11
N CYS A 61 -7.53 -4.63 6.05
CA CYS A 61 -7.79 -5.03 4.67
C CYS A 61 -6.69 -5.91 4.05
N GLY A 62 -5.60 -6.19 4.78
CA GLY A 62 -4.52 -7.08 4.32
C GLY A 62 -3.61 -6.48 3.24
N PHE A 63 -3.49 -5.15 3.17
CA PHE A 63 -2.73 -4.42 2.14
C PHE A 63 -1.24 -4.25 2.46
N CYS A 64 -0.78 -4.80 3.57
CA CYS A 64 0.61 -4.71 4.05
C CYS A 64 1.56 -5.73 3.41
N GLN A 65 1.20 -6.22 2.23
CA GLN A 65 2.08 -7.12 1.51
C GLN A 65 3.05 -6.28 0.70
N HIS A 66 4.33 -6.64 0.69
CA HIS A 66 5.37 -5.94 -0.07
C HIS A 66 5.05 -5.86 -1.57
N ASN A 67 4.25 -6.80 -2.07
CA ASN A 67 3.77 -6.87 -3.46
C ASN A 67 2.33 -6.38 -3.62
N TYR A 68 1.73 -5.73 -2.62
CA TYR A 68 0.39 -5.18 -2.75
C TYR A 68 0.38 -4.04 -3.77
N VAL A 69 -0.27 -4.30 -4.91
CA VAL A 69 -0.54 -3.29 -5.94
C VAL A 69 -1.86 -2.60 -5.63
N CYS A 70 -1.79 -1.29 -5.46
CA CYS A 70 -2.96 -0.44 -5.23
C CYS A 70 -3.77 -0.35 -6.52
N THR A 71 -4.93 -0.99 -6.55
CA THR A 71 -5.84 -0.97 -7.72
C THR A 71 -7.12 -0.23 -7.36
N ASN A 72 -7.34 0.92 -8.00
CA ASN A 72 -8.63 1.59 -7.98
C ASN A 72 -9.64 0.75 -8.76
N CYS A 73 -10.93 0.87 -8.41
CA CYS A 73 -11.96 0.27 -9.23
C CYS A 73 -11.97 0.93 -10.61
N THR A 74 -11.65 0.17 -11.65
CA THR A 74 -11.82 0.60 -13.02
C THR A 74 -13.25 0.30 -13.44
N THR A 75 -13.95 1.31 -13.95
CA THR A 75 -15.34 1.23 -14.40
C THR A 75 -15.46 0.45 -15.71
N THR A 76 -15.00 -0.80 -15.73
CA THR A 76 -15.00 -1.65 -16.92
C THR A 76 -15.72 -2.96 -16.60
N THR A 77 -17.02 -2.94 -16.93
CA THR A 77 -17.80 -4.11 -17.38
C THR A 77 -18.07 -5.27 -16.41
N LEU A 78 -18.72 -5.01 -15.27
CA LEU A 78 -19.78 -5.89 -14.75
C LEU A 78 -20.95 -5.01 -14.25
N LYS A 79 -22.00 -4.90 -15.10
CA LYS A 79 -23.27 -4.13 -14.99
C LYS A 79 -24.06 -4.34 -13.67
N PRO A 80 -25.16 -3.60 -13.38
CA PRO A 80 -25.74 -2.43 -14.08
C PRO A 80 -26.33 -1.33 -13.14
N LYS A 81 -26.08 -0.03 -13.42
CA LYS A 81 -27.10 0.99 -13.18
C LYS A 81 -27.80 1.26 -14.53
N ALA A 82 -29.11 1.06 -14.55
CA ALA A 82 -29.96 1.18 -15.72
C ALA A 82 -29.83 2.55 -16.41
N ASN A 83 -30.17 2.53 -17.71
CA ASN A 83 -30.28 3.63 -18.70
C ASN A 83 -29.19 3.56 -19.78
N PHE A 84 -29.34 2.57 -20.65
CA PHE A 84 -28.78 2.55 -21.99
C PHE A 84 -29.77 3.29 -22.88
N GLU A 85 -29.42 4.51 -23.30
CA GLU A 85 -30.00 5.24 -24.43
C GLU A 85 -29.22 6.54 -24.56
N ILE A 86 -28.71 6.83 -25.77
CA ILE A 86 -28.58 8.16 -26.40
C ILE A 86 -28.05 7.92 -27.85
N PRO A 87 -28.50 8.75 -28.81
CA PRO A 87 -28.84 8.32 -30.17
C PRO A 87 -27.79 8.68 -31.23
N LEU A 88 -27.78 7.91 -32.32
CA LEU A 88 -27.92 8.36 -33.72
C LEU A 88 -27.97 7.15 -34.65
#